data_AF-F3AG02-F1
#
_entry.id   AF-F3AG02-F1
#
_cell.length_a   1.000
_cell.length_b   1.000
_cell.length_c   1.000
_cell.angle_alpha   90.00
_cell.angle_beta   90.00
_cell.angle_gamma   90.00
#
_symmetry.space_group_name_H-M   'P 1'
#
loop_
_entity.id
_entity.type
_entity.pdbx_description
1 polymer ?
#
loop_
_entity_poly.entity_id
_entity_poly.type
_entity_poly.pdbx_seq_one_letter_code
_entity_poly.pdbx_strand_id
1 'polypeptide(L)'
;MPLMFRRKDIVHLIGTELYGIVDGPINDEDELQYRNCAKNGDYSDWQITVNLIYDGQKFLSVFSHDHIAPADLEYAEFEDGDLRKGMLEYMVKTLYESSWFGGGGRDVGRIQAVLSALETVWRQYPDMRLGQLLLNVCGKTDLFAIEDEIILERLQHNTFPIRD
;
A
#
# COMPACT_ATOMS: atom_id res chain seq x y z
N MET A 1 4.78 6.56 -29.23
CA MET A 1 5.91 6.29 -28.34
C MET A 1 5.37 5.46 -27.18
N PRO A 2 5.93 4.29 -26.84
CA PRO A 2 5.41 3.47 -25.73
C PRO A 2 5.46 4.25 -24.41
N LEU A 3 4.50 4.02 -23.51
CA LEU A 3 4.61 4.49 -22.14
C LEU A 3 5.73 3.69 -21.47
N MET A 4 6.86 4.34 -21.15
CA MET A 4 8.06 3.70 -20.60
C MET A 4 7.82 2.97 -19.27
N PHE A 5 6.79 3.40 -18.52
CA PHE A 5 6.43 2.88 -17.20
C PHE A 5 5.22 1.94 -17.29
N ARG A 6 5.23 0.91 -16.45
CA ARG A 6 4.21 -0.14 -16.38
C ARG A 6 3.62 -0.23 -14.98
N ARG A 7 2.42 -0.81 -14.90
CA ARG A 7 1.79 -1.10 -13.60
C ARG A 7 2.78 -1.78 -12.68
N LYS A 8 2.84 -1.36 -11.41
CA LYS A 8 3.76 -1.79 -10.33
C LYS A 8 5.09 -1.05 -10.26
N ASP A 9 5.46 -0.30 -11.29
CA ASP A 9 6.69 0.49 -11.22
C ASP A 9 6.58 1.52 -10.10
N ILE A 10 7.58 1.53 -9.21
CA ILE A 10 7.71 2.51 -8.14
C ILE A 10 8.45 3.71 -8.72
N VAL A 11 7.81 4.88 -8.68
CA VAL A 11 8.26 6.08 -9.36
C VAL A 11 8.36 7.27 -8.42
N HIS A 12 9.23 8.20 -8.81
CA HIS A 12 9.40 9.50 -8.20
C HIS A 12 9.03 10.59 -9.24
N LEU A 13 8.33 11.64 -8.80
CA LEU A 13 8.03 12.79 -9.66
C LEU A 13 9.18 13.78 -9.63
N ILE A 14 9.79 14.00 -10.79
CA ILE A 14 10.97 14.86 -10.95
C ILE A 14 10.67 16.28 -10.45
N GLY A 15 11.57 16.81 -9.62
CA GLY A 15 11.45 18.16 -9.07
C GLY A 15 10.45 18.31 -7.92
N THR A 16 9.90 17.19 -7.43
CA THR A 16 9.06 17.15 -6.22
C THR A 16 9.66 16.19 -5.19
N GLU A 17 8.96 15.98 -4.08
CA GLU A 17 9.27 14.94 -3.10
C GLU A 17 8.25 13.78 -3.19
N LEU A 18 7.47 13.72 -4.29
CA LEU A 18 6.35 12.78 -4.41
C LEU A 18 6.81 11.42 -4.93
N TYR A 19 6.45 10.37 -4.21
CA TYR A 19 6.69 8.98 -4.59
C TYR A 19 5.37 8.24 -4.73
N GLY A 20 5.29 7.34 -5.71
CA GLY A 20 4.09 6.60 -6.00
C GLY A 20 4.32 5.28 -6.72
N ILE A 21 3.22 4.59 -7.00
CA ILE A 21 3.20 3.34 -7.76
C ILE A 21 2.36 3.57 -9.01
N VAL A 22 2.90 3.19 -10.16
CA VAL A 22 2.19 3.28 -11.43
C VAL A 22 0.98 2.34 -11.41
N ASP A 23 -0.20 2.91 -11.66
CA ASP A 23 -1.47 2.19 -11.89
C ASP A 23 -1.92 2.29 -13.37
N GLY A 24 -0.94 2.54 -14.24
CA GLY A 24 -1.09 2.57 -15.69
C GLY A 24 -1.12 1.17 -16.33
N PRO A 25 -0.84 1.09 -17.65
CA PRO A 25 -1.02 -0.15 -18.39
C PRO A 25 -0.05 -1.25 -17.97
N ILE A 26 -0.52 -2.49 -18.03
CA ILE A 26 0.25 -3.70 -17.69
C ILE A 26 1.24 -4.05 -18.81
N ASN A 27 0.83 -3.88 -20.07
CA ASN A 27 1.60 -4.27 -21.25
C ASN A 27 1.21 -3.40 -22.46
N ASP A 28 1.84 -3.64 -23.61
CA ASP A 28 1.63 -2.85 -24.83
C ASP A 28 0.19 -2.96 -25.39
N GLU A 29 -0.48 -4.10 -25.21
CA GLU A 29 -1.86 -4.31 -25.64
C GLU A 29 -2.83 -3.50 -24.76
N ASP A 30 -2.62 -3.54 -23.45
CA ASP A 30 -3.35 -2.76 -22.45
C ASP A 30 -3.10 -1.26 -22.62
N GLU A 31 -1.88 -0.86 -23.00
CA GLU A 31 -1.55 0.54 -23.31
C GLU A 31 -2.39 1.09 -24.47
N LEU A 32 -2.66 0.28 -25.49
CA LEU A 32 -3.49 0.69 -26.62
C LEU A 32 -4.94 0.94 -26.16
N GLN A 33 -5.47 0.09 -25.28
CA GLN A 33 -6.80 0.27 -24.70
C GLN A 33 -6.85 1.47 -23.75
N TYR A 34 -5.84 1.59 -22.88
CA TYR A 34 -5.66 2.68 -21.94
C TYR A 34 -5.67 4.05 -22.64
N ARG A 35 -4.97 4.18 -23.78
CA ARG A 35 -5.01 5.38 -24.63
C ARG A 35 -6.35 5.64 -25.28
N ASN A 36 -7.08 4.60 -25.66
CA ASN A 36 -8.39 4.76 -26.29
C ASN A 36 -9.47 5.15 -25.27
N CYS A 37 -9.35 4.69 -24.02
CA CYS A 37 -10.21 5.12 -22.91
C CYS A 37 -10.00 6.61 -22.57
N ALA A 38 -8.75 7.10 -22.63
CA ALA A 38 -8.41 8.51 -22.41
C ALA A 38 -9.11 9.47 -23.42
N LYS A 39 -9.29 9.03 -24.67
CA LYS A 39 -9.95 9.82 -25.73
C LYS A 39 -11.43 10.13 -25.49
N ASN A 40 -12.10 9.44 -24.58
CA ASN A 40 -13.55 9.55 -24.37
C ASN A 40 -13.96 10.44 -23.17
N GLY A 41 -13.01 11.04 -22.46
CA GLY A 41 -13.30 12.03 -21.43
C GLY A 41 -12.07 12.36 -20.57
N ASP A 42 -11.77 13.66 -20.45
CA ASP A 42 -10.89 14.33 -19.47
C ASP A 42 -9.40 13.96 -19.33
N TYR A 43 -8.83 13.08 -20.17
CA TYR A 43 -7.43 12.67 -20.05
C TYR A 43 -6.61 12.95 -21.31
N SER A 44 -5.32 13.28 -21.16
CA SER A 44 -4.38 13.33 -22.29
C SER A 44 -3.90 11.91 -22.60
N ASP A 45 -3.95 11.50 -23.87
CA ASP A 45 -3.47 10.20 -24.40
C ASP A 45 -2.00 9.85 -24.08
N TRP A 46 -1.29 10.77 -23.40
CA TRP A 46 0.13 10.74 -23.11
C TRP A 46 0.44 10.73 -21.61
N GLN A 47 -0.56 10.71 -20.73
CA GLN A 47 -0.36 10.67 -19.28
C GLN A 47 -0.55 9.26 -18.72
N ILE A 48 0.15 8.95 -17.64
CA ILE A 48 0.05 7.69 -16.91
C ILE A 48 -0.50 7.96 -15.51
N THR A 49 -1.41 7.09 -15.06
CA THR A 49 -1.95 7.17 -13.70
C THR A 49 -0.92 6.65 -12.70
N VAL A 50 -0.66 7.44 -11.68
CA VAL A 50 0.22 7.09 -10.57
C VAL A 50 -0.53 7.29 -9.26
N ASN A 51 -0.44 6.29 -8.39
CA ASN A 51 -0.99 6.33 -7.04
C ASN A 51 0.09 6.94 -6.16
N LEU A 52 -0.06 8.21 -5.80
CA LEU A 52 0.87 8.95 -4.97
C LEU A 52 0.73 8.49 -3.52
N ILE A 53 1.83 7.99 -2.95
CA ILE A 53 1.85 7.37 -1.63
C ILE A 53 2.57 8.26 -0.61
N TYR A 54 3.68 8.89 -1.01
CA TYR A 54 4.49 9.74 -0.14
C TYR A 54 4.73 11.12 -0.73
N ASP A 55 4.83 12.11 0.16
CA ASP A 55 5.38 13.46 -0.05
C ASP A 55 6.54 13.63 0.94
N GLY A 56 7.75 13.45 0.45
CA GLY A 56 8.96 13.27 1.25
C GLY A 56 8.81 12.05 2.16
N GLN A 57 8.76 12.30 3.46
CA GLN A 57 8.56 11.27 4.50
C GLN A 57 7.09 11.14 4.95
N LYS A 58 6.20 11.99 4.44
CA LYS A 58 4.79 12.02 4.83
C LYS A 58 3.99 11.08 3.94
N PHE A 59 3.24 10.17 4.55
CA PHE A 59 2.27 9.33 3.85
C PHE A 59 1.01 10.14 3.47
N LEU A 60 0.60 10.10 2.21
CA LEU A 60 -0.48 10.92 1.65
C LEU A 60 -1.87 10.29 1.69
N SER A 61 -1.97 8.95 1.67
CA SER A 61 -3.18 8.11 1.54
C SER A 61 -3.26 7.36 0.20
N VAL A 62 -3.80 6.14 0.23
CA VAL A 62 -3.96 5.23 -0.91
C VAL A 62 -4.97 5.70 -1.97
N PHE A 63 -5.71 6.79 -1.72
CA PHE A 63 -6.66 7.36 -2.67
C PHE A 63 -6.11 8.56 -3.47
N SER A 64 -4.85 8.96 -3.23
CA SER A 64 -4.24 10.05 -3.98
C SER A 64 -3.73 9.52 -5.32
N HIS A 65 -4.44 9.83 -6.40
CA HIS A 65 -4.09 9.44 -7.77
C HIS A 65 -3.85 10.69 -8.60
N ASP A 66 -2.87 10.65 -9.49
CA ASP A 66 -2.60 11.74 -10.42
C ASP A 66 -2.24 11.21 -11.83
N HIS A 67 -2.45 12.04 -12.84
CA HIS A 67 -2.17 11.75 -14.24
C HIS A 67 -0.92 12.52 -14.67
N ILE A 68 0.21 11.83 -14.68
CA ILE A 68 1.52 12.46 -14.87
C ILE A 68 2.06 12.14 -16.25
N ALA A 69 2.75 13.10 -16.88
CA ALA A 69 3.45 12.82 -18.12
C ALA A 69 4.65 11.91 -17.82
N PRO A 70 4.91 10.86 -18.62
CA PRO A 70 6.07 9.98 -18.40
C PRO A 70 7.42 10.71 -18.37
N ALA A 71 7.51 11.89 -18.99
CA ALA A 71 8.72 12.71 -18.97
C ALA A 71 9.02 13.34 -17.59
N ASP A 72 8.01 13.42 -16.72
CA ASP A 72 8.11 13.97 -15.37
C ASP A 72 8.30 12.87 -14.31
N LEU A 73 8.50 11.62 -14.74
CA LEU A 73 8.69 10.46 -13.89
C LEU A 73 10.09 9.88 -14.04
N GLU A 74 10.61 9.37 -12.94
CA GLU A 74 11.79 8.51 -12.89
C GLU A 74 11.53 7.31 -11.99
N TYR A 75 12.33 6.25 -12.13
CA TYR A 75 12.30 5.15 -11.18
C TYR A 75 12.74 5.65 -9.82
N ALA A 76 11.98 5.29 -8.78
CA ALA A 76 12.32 5.72 -7.44
C ALA A 76 13.64 5.10 -6.98
N GLU A 77 14.60 5.96 -6.63
CA GLU A 77 15.83 5.58 -5.97
C GLU A 77 15.72 5.87 -4.47
N PHE A 78 16.17 4.93 -3.64
CA PHE A 78 16.12 5.03 -2.19
C PHE A 78 17.48 4.71 -1.60
N GLU A 79 17.86 5.45 -0.56
CA GLU A 79 19.05 5.15 0.24
C GLU A 79 18.88 3.87 1.05
N ASP A 80 20.00 3.25 1.43
CA ASP A 80 19.99 2.05 2.27
C ASP A 80 19.36 2.36 3.64
N GLY A 81 18.29 1.63 3.97
CA GLY A 81 17.54 1.80 5.22
C GLY A 81 16.34 2.74 5.13
N ASP A 82 16.00 3.27 3.96
CA ASP A 82 14.77 4.04 3.77
C ASP A 82 13.53 3.14 3.93
N LEU A 83 12.70 3.47 4.93
CA LEU A 83 11.49 2.73 5.29
C LEU A 83 10.42 2.78 4.18
N ARG A 84 10.43 3.82 3.34
CA ARG A 84 9.46 3.98 2.24
C ARG A 84 9.61 2.88 1.21
N LYS A 85 10.85 2.46 0.94
CA LYS A 85 11.15 1.38 -0.01
C LYS A 85 10.42 0.09 0.35
N GLY A 86 10.62 -0.39 1.57
CA GLY A 86 10.00 -1.63 2.05
C GLY A 86 8.48 -1.56 2.05
N MET A 87 7.91 -0.41 2.42
CA MET A 87 6.45 -0.20 2.38
C MET A 87 5.90 -0.18 0.95
N LEU A 88 6.54 0.54 0.03
CA LEU A 88 6.12 0.60 -1.37
C LEU A 88 6.22 -0.77 -2.06
N GLU A 89 7.31 -1.51 -1.81
CA GLU A 89 7.46 -2.90 -2.29
C GLU A 89 6.36 -3.81 -1.72
N TYR A 90 6.04 -3.69 -0.42
CA TYR A 90 4.94 -4.42 0.20
C TYR A 90 3.58 -4.07 -0.42
N MET A 91 3.34 -2.79 -0.71
CA MET A 91 2.11 -2.32 -1.37
C MET A 91 2.00 -2.86 -2.80
N VAL A 92 3.10 -2.83 -3.57
CA VAL A 92 3.15 -3.47 -4.90
C VAL A 92 2.72 -4.92 -4.80
N LYS A 93 3.33 -5.67 -3.87
CA LYS A 93 3.01 -7.08 -3.65
C LYS A 93 1.53 -7.32 -3.27
N THR A 94 1.02 -6.52 -2.34
CA THR A 94 -0.30 -6.70 -1.71
C THR A 94 -1.48 -6.11 -2.49
N LEU A 95 -1.23 -5.14 -3.38
CA LEU A 95 -2.29 -4.45 -4.13
C LEU A 95 -2.27 -4.80 -5.62
N TYR A 96 -1.11 -5.09 -6.19
CA TYR A 96 -0.94 -5.25 -7.64
C TYR A 96 -0.41 -6.63 -8.05
N GLU A 97 0.41 -7.28 -7.23
CA GLU A 97 0.90 -8.65 -7.52
C GLU A 97 0.01 -9.74 -6.97
N SER A 98 -0.78 -9.45 -5.94
CA SER A 98 -1.83 -10.32 -5.41
C SER A 98 -3.00 -10.39 -6.38
N SER A 99 -2.71 -10.87 -7.60
CA SER A 99 -3.67 -11.52 -8.46
C SER A 99 -3.74 -12.98 -8.06
N TRP A 100 -4.45 -13.28 -6.97
CA TRP A 100 -5.23 -14.51 -6.96
C TRP A 100 -6.31 -14.30 -8.03
N PHE A 101 -6.01 -14.65 -9.29
CA PHE A 101 -7.00 -14.69 -10.37
C PHE A 101 -8.04 -15.76 -10.01
N GLY A 102 -9.04 -15.35 -9.24
CA GLY A 102 -10.12 -16.15 -8.72
C GLY A 102 -10.93 -15.27 -7.78
N GLY A 103 -11.90 -14.55 -8.33
CA GLY A 103 -12.70 -13.53 -7.65
C GLY A 103 -12.99 -13.82 -6.18
N GLY A 104 -12.42 -12.99 -5.32
CA GLY A 104 -12.64 -12.97 -3.89
C GLY A 104 -11.70 -11.94 -3.30
N GLY A 105 -12.16 -10.69 -3.19
CA GLY A 105 -11.46 -9.71 -2.38
C GLY A 105 -11.19 -10.30 -0.98
N ARG A 106 -10.16 -9.81 -0.28
CA ARG A 106 -9.86 -10.25 1.09
C ARG A 106 -11.15 -10.29 1.90
N ASP A 107 -11.45 -11.41 2.56
CA ASP A 107 -12.71 -11.60 3.26
C ASP A 107 -13.00 -10.42 4.19
N VAL A 108 -14.13 -9.73 3.98
CA VAL A 108 -14.53 -8.58 4.80
C VAL A 108 -14.80 -9.04 6.24
N GLY A 109 -15.20 -10.31 6.43
CA GLY A 109 -15.39 -10.93 7.74
C GLY A 109 -14.14 -10.85 8.64
N ARG A 110 -12.93 -10.86 8.06
CA ARG A 110 -11.68 -10.72 8.81
C ARG A 110 -11.60 -9.40 9.59
N ILE A 111 -12.15 -8.31 9.05
CA ILE A 111 -12.15 -7.00 9.71
C ILE A 111 -12.93 -7.09 11.01
N GLN A 112 -14.14 -7.66 10.94
CA GLN A 112 -14.99 -7.81 12.12
C GLN A 112 -14.35 -8.76 13.15
N ALA A 113 -13.69 -9.84 12.70
CA ALA A 113 -12.98 -10.75 13.59
C ALA A 113 -11.85 -10.04 14.36
N VAL A 114 -11.00 -9.28 13.65
CA VAL A 114 -9.90 -8.50 14.27
C VAL A 114 -10.44 -7.44 15.21
N LEU A 115 -11.46 -6.67 14.81
CA LEU A 115 -12.05 -5.63 15.65
C LEU A 115 -12.68 -6.22 16.93
N SER A 116 -13.38 -7.35 16.82
CA SER A 116 -14.02 -8.00 17.97
C SER A 116 -12.99 -8.54 18.97
N ALA A 117 -11.89 -9.12 18.47
CA ALA A 117 -10.78 -9.58 19.31
C ALA A 117 -10.07 -8.40 19.99
N LEU A 118 -9.77 -7.34 19.24
CA LEU A 118 -9.16 -6.12 19.78
C LEU A 118 -10.04 -5.47 20.84
N GLU A 119 -11.34 -5.32 20.58
CA GLU A 119 -12.28 -4.75 21.55
C GLU A 119 -12.30 -5.55 22.86
N THR A 120 -12.33 -6.88 22.76
CA THR A 120 -12.37 -7.77 23.93
C THR A 120 -11.16 -7.58 24.84
N VAL A 121 -9.95 -7.48 24.26
CA VAL A 121 -8.72 -7.27 25.03
C VAL A 121 -8.61 -5.81 25.49
N TRP A 122 -8.96 -4.85 24.64
CA TRP A 122 -8.86 -3.43 24.98
C TRP A 122 -9.78 -3.03 26.14
N ARG A 123 -10.96 -3.64 26.25
CA ARG A 123 -11.86 -3.47 27.42
C ARG A 123 -11.23 -3.94 28.73
N GLN A 124 -10.28 -4.86 28.70
CA GLN A 124 -9.53 -5.31 29.89
C GLN A 124 -8.44 -4.30 30.30
N TYR A 125 -7.97 -3.49 29.35
CA TYR A 125 -6.89 -2.50 29.54
C TYR A 125 -7.32 -1.11 29.02
N PRO A 126 -8.36 -0.49 29.61
CA PRO A 126 -8.97 0.73 29.08
C PRO A 126 -8.03 1.94 29.03
N ASP A 127 -6.97 1.93 29.84
CA ASP A 127 -5.97 3.00 29.90
C ASP A 127 -4.95 2.93 28.75
N MET A 128 -4.83 1.79 28.05
CA MET A 128 -3.92 1.68 26.90
C MET A 128 -4.51 2.37 25.66
N ARG A 129 -3.68 3.03 24.86
CA ARG A 129 -4.07 3.47 23.51
C ARG A 129 -3.95 2.29 22.54
N LEU A 130 -4.76 2.26 21.49
CA LEU A 130 -4.75 1.17 20.49
C LEU A 130 -3.34 0.85 19.95
N GLY A 131 -2.55 1.86 19.62
CA GLY A 131 -1.17 1.66 19.15
C GLY A 131 -0.27 0.97 20.18
N GLN A 132 -0.43 1.27 21.47
CA GLN A 132 0.31 0.59 22.54
C GLN A 132 -0.14 -0.86 22.70
N LEU A 133 -1.44 -1.11 22.57
CA LEU A 133 -2.00 -2.46 22.59
C LEU A 133 -1.43 -3.30 21.45
N LEU A 134 -1.44 -2.76 20.22
CA LEU A 134 -0.89 -3.44 19.04
C LEU A 134 0.61 -3.71 19.18
N LEU A 135 1.39 -2.75 19.67
CA LEU A 135 2.82 -2.96 19.95
C LEU A 135 3.05 -4.02 21.03
N ASN A 136 2.24 -4.04 22.07
CA ASN A 136 2.36 -5.06 23.12
C ASN A 136 1.93 -6.44 22.59
N VAL A 137 0.96 -6.56 21.71
CA VAL A 137 0.55 -7.85 21.13
C VAL A 137 1.55 -8.31 20.06
N CYS A 138 1.98 -7.40 19.19
CA CYS A 138 2.75 -7.72 17.98
C CYS A 138 4.27 -7.63 18.20
N GLY A 139 4.73 -7.10 19.34
CA GLY A 139 6.14 -7.07 19.72
C GLY A 139 6.97 -6.15 18.82
N LYS A 140 8.12 -6.64 18.36
CA LYS A 140 9.05 -5.90 17.47
C LYS A 140 8.72 -6.06 15.98
N THR A 141 7.63 -6.73 15.63
CA THR A 141 7.23 -6.89 14.22
C THR A 141 6.85 -5.51 13.66
N ASP A 142 7.35 -5.19 12.46
CA ASP A 142 6.97 -3.98 11.75
C ASP A 142 5.44 -3.96 11.53
N LEU A 143 4.80 -2.84 11.85
CA LEU A 143 3.34 -2.68 11.80
C LEU A 143 2.78 -3.05 10.42
N PHE A 144 3.53 -2.75 9.37
CA PHE A 144 3.13 -3.00 7.98
C PHE A 144 3.29 -4.46 7.55
N ALA A 145 4.01 -5.27 8.32
CA ALA A 145 4.24 -6.69 8.08
C ALA A 145 3.37 -7.60 8.97
N ILE A 146 2.49 -7.03 9.81
CA ILE A 146 1.61 -7.80 10.67
C ILE A 146 0.41 -8.30 9.87
N GLU A 147 0.28 -9.62 9.75
CA GLU A 147 -0.87 -10.28 9.15
C GLU A 147 -2.03 -10.42 10.17
N ASP A 148 -3.27 -10.47 9.68
CA ASP A 148 -4.47 -10.52 10.53
C ASP A 148 -4.49 -11.78 11.40
N GLU A 149 -4.01 -12.91 10.88
CA GLU A 149 -3.91 -14.20 11.57
C GLU A 149 -2.98 -14.11 12.78
N ILE A 150 -1.87 -13.38 12.67
CA ILE A 150 -0.91 -13.18 13.76
C ILE A 150 -1.55 -12.33 14.87
N ILE A 151 -2.33 -11.30 14.50
CA ILE A 151 -3.07 -10.48 15.46
C ILE A 151 -4.06 -11.37 16.22
N LEU A 152 -4.85 -12.17 15.50
CA LEU A 152 -5.87 -13.03 16.09
C LEU A 152 -5.26 -14.09 17.02
N GLU A 153 -4.18 -14.77 16.60
CA GLU A 153 -3.48 -15.77 17.43
C GLU A 153 -2.98 -15.15 18.74
N ARG A 154 -2.30 -14.00 18.67
CA ARG A 154 -1.69 -13.38 19.86
C ARG A 154 -2.72 -12.76 20.81
N LEU A 155 -3.83 -12.23 20.28
CA LEU A 155 -4.94 -11.75 21.10
C LEU A 155 -5.67 -12.89 21.80
N GLN A 156 -5.81 -14.07 21.18
CA GLN A 156 -6.48 -15.24 21.79
C GLN A 156 -5.75 -15.76 23.02
N HIS A 157 -4.42 -15.70 23.04
CA HIS A 157 -3.63 -16.24 24.13
C HIS A 157 -3.35 -15.23 25.26
N ASN A 158 -3.84 -13.99 25.20
CA ASN A 158 -3.51 -12.90 26.14
C ASN A 158 -1.99 -12.78 26.39
N THR A 159 -1.17 -13.24 25.43
CA THR A 159 0.27 -13.39 25.63
C THR A 159 0.92 -12.11 25.19
N PHE A 160 0.96 -11.14 26.10
CA PHE A 160 1.89 -10.04 25.95
C PHE A 160 3.30 -10.64 26.10
N PRO A 161 4.20 -10.51 25.10
CA PRO A 161 5.58 -10.91 25.26
C PRO A 161 6.11 -10.11 26.46
N ILE A 162 6.44 -10.83 27.52
CA ILE A 162 7.09 -10.26 28.70
C ILE A 162 8.40 -9.66 28.18
N ARG A 163 8.55 -8.35 28.37
CA ARG A 163 9.76 -7.64 27.96
C ARG A 163 10.92 -8.18 28.79
N ASP A 164 11.88 -8.82 28.12
CA ASP A 164 13.26 -8.89 28.61
C ASP A 164 13.96 -7.55 28.33
#